data_AF-A0A654LVH4-F1
#
_entry.id   AF-A0A654LVH4-F1
#
_cell.length_a   1.000
_cell.length_b   1.000
_cell.length_c   1.000
_cell.angle_alpha   90.00
_cell.angle_beta   90.00
_cell.angle_gamma   90.00
#
_symmetry.space_group_name_H-M   'P 1'
#
loop_
_entity.id
_entity.type
_entity.pdbx_description
1 polymer ?
#
loop_
_entity_poly.entity_id
_entity_poly.type
_entity_poly.pdbx_seq_one_letter_code
_entity_poly.pdbx_strand_id
1 'polypeptide(L)'
;MMLYISNMDFNIIRLWTWLNKDKKFLKNEVHARLFPAQLSKNQLEEPHIKKSIAEKGYFDVQNEISQYNLNTLELFVEKGYVDKYIDTFHKISVFYEYFAYAPNLDPDGKMGISGPRSINDFNMLLDSKQFSNFEKTAAELKNQIDLGYHRHIDHFEYEILFEYKTEVYEVKDRYLDIIELSYNPGSDSYDIIIVEPIINESKAGPSKGRKILRKTDINFMDGSAAIDPIIDEIEWKREFIGYTIHNKEAYKILNTNTESRPEIKVENNKLNYLENEIFDIHNLFSRIFEDSVADYLREKEYNRVIPRHKVDLFDSDIDVYAESGSREIRKLYCECKFRVYDQELTDSDLNQIIEKIKIIENNKKKGVSSEYWLVTNTCKIPQSVKDIAKQNKIKIQFASINNNWRRRATWSVHKIEKIA
;
A
#
# COMPACT_ATOMS: atom_id res chain seq x y z
N MET A 1 9.41 18.79 49.81
CA MET A 1 8.33 18.62 48.80
C MET A 1 8.70 19.38 47.53
N MET A 2 9.83 19.05 46.90
CA MET A 2 10.39 19.75 45.72
C MET A 2 11.08 18.79 44.73
N LEU A 3 11.03 17.47 44.98
CA LEU A 3 11.66 16.42 44.16
C LEU A 3 10.64 15.55 43.41
N TYR A 4 9.34 15.77 43.62
CA TYR A 4 8.26 15.01 42.96
C TYR A 4 7.66 15.74 41.75
N ILE A 5 7.82 17.06 41.68
CA ILE A 5 7.32 17.89 40.57
C ILE A 5 8.21 17.70 39.32
N SER A 6 9.51 17.44 39.48
CA SER A 6 10.44 17.31 38.33
C SER A 6 10.35 16.01 37.53
N ASN A 7 9.56 15.01 37.94
CA ASN A 7 9.47 13.75 37.19
C ASN A 7 8.23 13.69 36.29
N MET A 8 7.14 14.37 36.65
CA MET A 8 5.83 14.29 35.93
C MET A 8 5.83 15.13 34.67
N ASP A 9 6.43 16.31 34.75
CA ASP A 9 6.49 17.24 33.61
C ASP A 9 7.37 16.72 32.48
N PHE A 10 8.50 16.10 32.84
CA PHE A 10 9.35 15.44 31.85
C PHE A 10 8.70 14.18 31.27
N ASN A 11 7.80 13.50 31.99
CA ASN A 11 7.16 12.29 31.50
C ASN A 11 6.11 12.57 30.43
N ILE A 12 5.31 13.62 30.61
CA ILE A 12 4.30 14.03 29.63
C ILE A 12 4.98 14.40 28.31
N ILE A 13 5.99 15.27 28.35
CA ILE A 13 6.71 15.67 27.13
C ILE A 13 7.39 14.46 26.49
N ARG A 14 8.06 13.61 27.27
CA ARG A 14 8.76 12.42 26.76
C ARG A 14 7.81 11.42 26.11
N LEU A 15 6.69 11.06 26.76
CA LEU A 15 5.74 10.11 26.22
C LEU A 15 5.01 10.66 25.00
N TRP A 16 4.67 11.95 25.00
CA TRP A 16 4.14 12.61 23.81
C TRP A 16 5.14 12.57 22.65
N THR A 17 6.43 12.81 22.93
CA THR A 17 7.49 12.72 21.93
C THR A 17 7.64 11.31 21.36
N TRP A 18 7.56 10.28 22.22
CA TRP A 18 7.59 8.88 21.79
C TRP A 18 6.36 8.51 20.96
N LEU A 19 5.15 8.88 21.40
CA LEU A 19 3.93 8.68 20.64
C LEU A 19 3.96 9.37 19.27
N ASN A 20 4.51 10.58 19.17
CA ASN A 20 4.67 11.22 17.87
C ASN A 20 5.67 10.52 16.96
N LYS A 21 6.64 9.82 17.53
CA LYS A 21 7.65 9.11 16.75
C LYS A 21 7.14 7.75 16.28
N ASP A 22 6.57 6.97 17.19
CA ASP A 22 6.25 5.56 16.96
C ASP A 22 4.75 5.34 16.70
N LYS A 23 3.93 6.40 16.79
CA LYS A 23 2.46 6.46 16.68
C LYS A 23 1.70 5.67 17.75
N LYS A 24 2.20 4.49 18.10
CA LYS A 24 1.58 3.52 19.01
C LYS A 24 2.48 3.27 20.20
N PHE A 25 1.86 3.04 21.36
CA PHE A 25 2.51 2.56 22.57
C PHE A 25 1.78 1.32 23.07
N LEU A 26 2.50 0.22 23.27
CA LEU A 26 1.91 -1.04 23.73
C LEU A 26 2.02 -1.14 25.24
N LYS A 27 0.96 -1.56 25.92
CA LYS A 27 1.01 -1.83 27.37
C LYS A 27 1.96 -2.98 27.71
N ASN A 28 1.90 -4.04 26.92
CA ASN A 28 2.82 -5.17 27.00
C ASN A 28 3.40 -5.40 25.61
N GLU A 29 4.72 -5.38 25.50
CA GLU A 29 5.42 -5.72 24.27
C GLU A 29 6.18 -7.03 24.46
N VAL A 30 5.78 -8.08 23.73
CA VAL A 30 6.41 -9.40 23.79
C VAL A 30 7.50 -9.47 22.72
N HIS A 31 8.75 -9.63 23.16
CA HIS A 31 9.93 -9.67 22.29
C HIS A 31 10.28 -11.09 21.86
N ALA A 32 10.04 -12.06 22.74
CA ALA A 32 10.30 -13.47 22.49
C ALA A 32 9.38 -14.37 23.31
N ARG A 33 9.11 -15.57 22.79
CA ARG A 33 8.41 -16.64 23.49
C ARG A 33 9.38 -17.81 23.67
N LEU A 34 9.60 -18.19 24.92
CA LEU A 34 10.55 -19.25 25.30
C LEU A 34 9.80 -20.47 25.81
N PHE A 35 10.07 -21.63 25.19
CA PHE A 35 9.60 -22.93 25.64
C PHE A 35 10.55 -23.52 26.69
N PRO A 36 10.12 -24.50 27.49
CA PRO A 36 10.92 -25.07 28.58
C PRO A 36 12.30 -25.57 28.14
N ALA A 37 12.41 -26.11 26.91
CA ALA A 37 13.66 -26.59 26.35
C ALA A 37 14.70 -25.48 26.08
N GLN A 38 14.27 -24.22 26.01
CA GLN A 38 15.12 -23.06 25.74
C GLN A 38 15.59 -22.34 27.02
N LEU A 39 15.14 -22.81 28.20
CA LEU A 39 15.43 -22.19 29.48
C LEU A 39 16.41 -23.04 30.30
N SER A 40 17.31 -22.36 31.01
CA SER A 40 18.21 -23.05 31.95
C SER A 40 17.45 -23.58 33.18
N LYS A 41 18.01 -24.59 33.86
CA LYS A 41 17.40 -25.14 35.08
C LYS A 41 17.13 -24.08 36.15
N ASN A 42 18.01 -23.09 36.30
CA ASN A 42 17.82 -22.02 37.27
C ASN A 42 16.66 -21.09 36.91
N GLN A 43 16.50 -20.74 35.62
CA GLN A 43 15.38 -19.93 35.14
C GLN A 43 14.03 -20.65 35.31
N LEU A 44 14.02 -21.97 35.10
CA LEU A 44 12.81 -22.79 35.30
C LEU A 44 12.34 -22.84 36.77
N GLU A 45 13.21 -22.54 37.73
CA GLU A 45 12.83 -22.45 39.15
C GLU A 45 12.35 -21.06 39.57
N GLU A 46 12.49 -20.04 38.71
CA GLU A 46 11.98 -18.70 39.02
C GLU A 46 10.43 -18.74 39.12
N PRO A 47 9.82 -18.27 40.22
CA PRO A 47 8.39 -18.50 40.48
C PRO A 47 7.45 -18.03 39.36
N HIS A 48 7.76 -16.90 38.72
CA HIS A 48 6.95 -16.33 37.66
C HIS A 48 7.11 -17.07 36.32
N ILE A 49 8.32 -17.52 35.98
CA ILE A 49 8.59 -18.36 34.80
C ILE A 49 7.93 -19.72 34.96
N LYS A 50 8.13 -20.36 36.11
CA LYS A 50 7.55 -21.66 36.46
C LYS A 50 6.03 -21.66 36.37
N LYS A 51 5.39 -20.60 36.89
CA LYS A 51 3.95 -20.40 36.80
C LYS A 51 3.50 -20.24 35.34
N SER A 52 4.16 -19.37 34.57
CA SER A 52 3.82 -19.14 33.16
C SER A 52 3.91 -20.42 32.33
N ILE A 53 4.98 -21.21 32.52
CA ILE A 53 5.15 -22.49 31.82
C ILE A 53 4.08 -23.50 32.23
N ALA A 54 3.75 -23.59 33.51
CA ALA A 54 2.71 -24.51 33.97
C ALA A 54 1.32 -24.15 33.41
N GLU A 55 1.02 -22.86 33.23
CA GLU A 55 -0.27 -22.37 32.75
C GLU A 55 -0.39 -22.35 31.22
N LYS A 56 0.67 -21.92 30.53
CA LYS A 56 0.65 -21.62 29.08
C LYS A 56 1.50 -22.57 28.25
N GLY A 57 2.39 -23.33 28.88
CA GLY A 57 3.40 -24.15 28.20
C GLY A 57 4.64 -23.36 27.74
N TYR A 58 4.68 -22.05 27.96
CA TYR A 58 5.78 -21.16 27.55
C TYR A 58 5.89 -19.94 28.48
N PHE A 59 7.00 -19.20 28.33
CA PHE A 59 7.26 -17.93 29.00
C PHE A 59 7.48 -16.82 27.96
N ASP A 60 6.68 -15.76 28.06
CA ASP A 60 6.83 -14.57 27.21
C ASP A 60 7.85 -13.61 27.84
N VAL A 61 8.93 -13.34 27.12
CA VAL A 61 9.88 -12.27 27.43
C VAL A 61 9.25 -10.97 26.96
N GLN A 62 8.72 -10.20 27.90
CA GLN A 62 7.97 -8.99 27.62
C GLN A 62 8.46 -7.81 28.44
N ASN A 63 8.29 -6.61 27.87
CA ASN A 63 8.40 -5.36 28.60
C ASN A 63 6.99 -4.85 28.91
N GLU A 64 6.66 -4.77 30.19
CA GLU A 64 5.44 -4.11 30.65
C GLU A 64 5.73 -2.63 30.91
N ILE A 65 4.84 -1.75 30.47
CA ILE A 65 5.00 -0.32 30.73
C ILE A 65 4.88 -0.04 32.23
N SER A 66 5.68 0.91 32.72
CA SER A 66 5.56 1.31 34.12
C SER A 66 4.18 1.88 34.42
N GLN A 67 3.66 1.66 35.62
CA GLN A 67 2.37 2.24 36.07
C GLN A 67 2.34 3.76 35.89
N TYR A 68 3.50 4.39 36.03
CA TYR A 68 3.66 5.81 35.81
C TYR A 68 3.44 6.24 34.36
N ASN A 69 4.03 5.53 33.40
CA ASN A 69 3.79 5.80 31.98
C ASN A 69 2.34 5.48 31.60
N LEU A 70 1.79 4.40 32.16
CA LEU A 70 0.39 4.02 31.96
C LEU A 70 -0.55 5.15 32.40
N ASN A 71 -0.36 5.73 33.60
CA ASN A 71 -1.17 6.84 34.08
C ASN A 71 -1.11 8.07 33.15
N THR A 72 0.07 8.37 32.58
CA THR A 72 0.21 9.46 31.61
C THR A 72 -0.48 9.16 30.28
N LEU A 73 -0.44 7.91 29.80
CA LEU A 73 -1.16 7.51 28.59
C LEU A 73 -2.68 7.56 28.79
N GLU A 74 -3.19 7.11 29.93
CA GLU A 74 -4.61 7.24 30.29
C GLU A 74 -5.05 8.71 30.36
N LEU A 75 -4.20 9.59 30.87
CA LEU A 75 -4.44 11.03 30.83
C LEU A 75 -4.54 11.54 29.38
N PHE A 76 -3.67 11.11 28.45
CA PHE A 76 -3.78 11.53 27.04
C PHE A 76 -5.07 11.05 26.37
N VAL A 77 -5.57 9.88 26.78
CA VAL A 77 -6.87 9.35 26.36
C VAL A 77 -8.00 10.23 26.91
N GLU A 78 -7.97 10.54 28.21
CA GLU A 78 -8.93 11.44 28.86
C GLU A 78 -8.97 12.82 28.18
N LYS A 79 -7.79 13.35 27.81
CA LYS A 79 -7.64 14.62 27.10
C LYS A 79 -7.99 14.54 25.62
N GLY A 80 -8.34 13.37 25.09
CA GLY A 80 -8.87 13.20 23.73
C GLY A 80 -7.83 13.12 22.63
N TYR A 81 -6.53 13.10 22.94
CA TYR A 81 -5.44 13.06 21.95
C TYR A 81 -5.10 11.65 21.46
N VAL A 82 -5.36 10.65 22.30
CA VAL A 82 -4.93 9.26 22.09
C VAL A 82 -6.15 8.35 22.14
N ASP A 83 -6.23 7.41 21.21
CA ASP A 83 -7.19 6.32 21.25
C ASP A 83 -6.62 5.14 22.04
N LYS A 84 -7.49 4.48 22.80
CA LYS A 84 -7.18 3.26 23.54
C LYS A 84 -8.04 2.12 23.03
N TYR A 85 -7.40 1.05 22.60
CA TYR A 85 -8.07 -0.16 22.15
C TYR A 85 -7.24 -1.40 22.47
N ILE A 86 -7.82 -2.58 22.23
CA ILE A 86 -7.11 -3.84 22.38
C ILE A 86 -6.89 -4.44 21.00
N ASP A 87 -5.66 -4.84 20.71
CA ASP A 87 -5.28 -5.44 19.43
C ASP A 87 -4.48 -6.73 19.63
N THR A 88 -4.41 -7.53 18.57
CA THR A 88 -3.60 -8.76 18.49
C THR A 88 -2.38 -8.49 17.63
N PHE A 89 -1.21 -8.74 18.19
CA PHE A 89 0.06 -8.62 17.50
C PHE A 89 0.59 -9.99 17.12
N HIS A 90 1.08 -10.10 15.88
CA HIS A 90 1.64 -11.31 15.30
C HIS A 90 3.13 -11.08 15.08
N LYS A 91 3.96 -11.91 15.70
CA LYS A 91 5.39 -11.97 15.41
C LYS A 91 5.58 -12.96 14.26
N ILE A 92 6.01 -12.47 13.11
CA ILE A 92 6.29 -13.28 11.93
C ILE A 92 7.79 -13.40 11.70
N SER A 93 8.21 -14.54 11.13
CA SER A 93 9.51 -14.72 10.48
C SER A 93 9.26 -14.84 8.97
N VAL A 94 10.04 -14.11 8.19
CA VAL A 94 10.00 -14.17 6.72
C VAL A 94 11.34 -14.62 6.22
N PHE A 95 11.35 -15.73 5.50
CA PHE A 95 12.52 -16.29 4.87
C PHE A 95 12.38 -16.21 3.35
N TYR A 96 13.41 -15.65 2.70
CA TYR A 96 13.46 -15.66 1.25
C TYR A 96 14.89 -15.82 0.73
N GLU A 97 14.97 -16.46 -0.42
CA GLU A 97 16.19 -16.69 -1.15
C GLU A 97 16.04 -16.13 -2.56
N TYR A 98 17.03 -15.34 -2.99
CA TYR A 98 17.06 -14.85 -4.36
C TYR A 98 18.47 -14.91 -4.96
N PHE A 99 18.50 -15.00 -6.28
CA PHE A 99 19.69 -14.97 -7.10
C PHE A 99 19.70 -13.71 -7.96
N ALA A 100 20.63 -12.79 -7.66
CA ALA A 100 20.91 -11.64 -8.50
C ALA A 100 21.84 -12.04 -9.65
N TYR A 101 21.34 -12.84 -10.57
CA TYR A 101 22.11 -13.36 -11.70
C TYR A 101 22.22 -12.34 -12.85
N ALA A 102 23.43 -12.14 -13.35
CA ALA A 102 23.73 -11.44 -14.60
C ALA A 102 24.41 -12.41 -15.59
N PRO A 103 24.15 -12.31 -16.90
CA PRO A 103 24.94 -13.00 -17.91
C PRO A 103 26.41 -12.60 -17.78
N ASN A 104 27.31 -13.58 -17.77
CA ASN A 104 28.75 -13.35 -17.81
C ASN A 104 29.35 -14.06 -19.02
N LEU A 105 30.25 -13.38 -19.71
CA LEU A 105 31.05 -13.97 -20.78
C LEU A 105 32.42 -14.31 -20.19
N ASP A 106 32.70 -15.60 -20.08
CA ASP A 106 34.02 -16.10 -19.71
C ASP A 106 35.05 -15.73 -20.81
N PRO A 107 36.32 -15.44 -20.47
CA PRO A 107 37.42 -15.32 -21.44
C PRO A 107 37.48 -16.42 -22.50
N ASP A 108 37.01 -17.63 -22.18
CA ASP A 108 36.90 -18.78 -23.09
C ASP A 108 35.80 -18.62 -24.17
N GLY A 109 35.00 -17.55 -24.11
CA GLY A 109 33.82 -17.34 -24.94
C GLY A 109 32.56 -18.09 -24.47
N LYS A 110 32.59 -18.70 -23.28
CA LYS A 110 31.42 -19.38 -22.70
C LYS A 110 30.50 -18.36 -22.04
N MET A 111 29.21 -18.43 -22.37
CA MET A 111 28.17 -17.71 -21.65
C MET A 111 27.79 -18.51 -20.39
N GLY A 112 27.90 -17.85 -19.24
CA GLY A 112 27.46 -18.35 -17.95
C GLY A 112 26.56 -17.36 -17.24
N ILE A 113 26.25 -17.68 -15.99
CA ILE A 113 25.47 -16.82 -15.10
C ILE A 113 26.35 -16.53 -13.88
N SER A 114 26.54 -15.26 -13.54
CA SER A 114 27.28 -14.83 -12.35
C SER A 114 26.37 -14.03 -11.43
N GLY A 115 26.47 -14.24 -10.12
CA GLY A 115 25.72 -13.47 -9.13
C GLY A 115 25.70 -14.16 -7.77
N PRO A 116 25.67 -13.41 -6.66
CA PRO A 116 25.55 -14.02 -5.34
C PRO A 116 24.13 -14.60 -5.15
N ARG A 117 24.09 -15.78 -4.53
CA ARG A 117 22.90 -16.27 -3.83
C ARG A 117 22.78 -15.46 -2.54
N SER A 118 21.65 -14.79 -2.37
CA SER A 118 21.34 -14.03 -1.16
C SER A 118 20.23 -14.75 -0.41
N ILE A 119 20.51 -15.06 0.85
CA ILE A 119 19.55 -15.66 1.78
C ILE A 119 19.26 -14.61 2.84
N ASN A 120 17.98 -14.33 3.08
CA ASN A 120 17.55 -13.37 4.07
C ASN A 120 16.49 -13.99 4.98
N ASP A 121 16.64 -13.71 6.27
CA ASP A 121 15.67 -14.03 7.31
C ASP A 121 15.50 -12.77 8.15
N PHE A 122 14.25 -12.34 8.34
CA PHE A 122 13.95 -11.24 9.25
C PHE A 122 12.63 -11.48 9.98
N ASN A 123 12.58 -10.97 11.21
CA ASN A 123 11.41 -11.05 12.05
C ASN A 123 10.74 -9.70 12.20
N MET A 124 9.41 -9.67 12.07
CA MET A 124 8.62 -8.44 12.18
C MET A 124 7.45 -8.64 13.14
N LEU A 125 7.12 -7.60 13.91
CA LEU A 125 5.93 -7.58 14.75
C LEU A 125 4.86 -6.74 14.04
N LEU A 126 3.70 -7.33 13.78
CA LEU A 126 2.61 -6.71 13.03
C LEU A 126 1.35 -6.65 13.89
N ASP A 127 0.65 -5.52 13.87
CA ASP A 127 -0.72 -5.43 14.40
C ASP A 127 -1.72 -6.20 13.51
N SER A 128 -2.98 -6.31 13.93
CA SER A 128 -3.96 -7.13 13.20
C SER A 128 -4.22 -6.65 11.77
N LYS A 129 -4.26 -5.32 11.55
CA LYS A 129 -4.47 -4.72 10.24
C LYS A 129 -3.25 -4.95 9.34
N GLN A 130 -2.04 -4.71 9.87
CA GLN A 130 -0.79 -4.94 9.17
C GLN A 130 -0.60 -6.41 8.82
N PHE A 131 -0.94 -7.32 9.74
CA PHE A 131 -0.85 -8.75 9.54
C PHE A 131 -1.80 -9.22 8.43
N SER A 132 -3.06 -8.76 8.42
CA SER A 132 -4.01 -9.11 7.36
C SER A 132 -3.53 -8.64 5.97
N ASN A 133 -2.94 -7.45 5.88
CA ASN A 133 -2.35 -6.96 4.63
C ASN A 133 -1.14 -7.80 4.21
N PHE A 134 -0.27 -8.14 5.17
CA PHE A 134 0.87 -9.00 4.95
C PHE A 134 0.45 -10.38 4.42
N GLU A 135 -0.53 -11.05 5.04
CA GLU A 135 -0.99 -12.37 4.58
C GLU A 135 -1.50 -12.33 3.13
N LYS A 136 -2.30 -11.31 2.81
CA LYS A 136 -2.83 -11.12 1.45
C LYS A 136 -1.69 -10.95 0.45
N THR A 137 -0.77 -10.02 0.71
CA THR A 137 0.33 -9.68 -0.21
C THR A 137 1.38 -10.79 -0.30
N ALA A 138 1.65 -11.52 0.79
CA ALA A 138 2.53 -12.67 0.81
C ALA A 138 1.95 -13.83 -0.03
N ALA A 139 0.65 -14.09 0.07
CA ALA A 139 -0.03 -15.09 -0.76
C ALA A 139 0.01 -14.73 -2.25
N GLU A 140 -0.20 -13.45 -2.58
CA GLU A 140 -0.09 -12.94 -3.94
C GLU A 140 1.34 -13.09 -4.48
N LEU A 141 2.35 -12.69 -3.72
CA LEU A 141 3.77 -12.84 -4.08
C LEU A 141 4.14 -14.31 -4.30
N LYS A 142 3.73 -15.21 -3.40
CA LYS A 142 3.98 -16.65 -3.54
C LYS A 142 3.39 -17.20 -4.85
N ASN A 143 2.14 -16.85 -5.16
CA ASN A 143 1.52 -17.22 -6.44
C ASN A 143 2.29 -16.64 -7.64
N GLN A 144 2.82 -15.41 -7.55
CA GLN A 144 3.64 -14.84 -8.62
C GLN A 144 4.98 -15.58 -8.81
N ILE A 145 5.62 -16.01 -7.72
CA ILE A 145 6.83 -16.84 -7.75
C ILE A 145 6.53 -18.19 -8.40
N ASP A 146 5.47 -18.88 -7.96
CA ASP A 146 5.06 -20.20 -8.47
C ASP A 146 4.74 -20.17 -9.98
N LEU A 147 4.20 -19.03 -10.47
CA LEU A 147 3.92 -18.81 -11.88
C LEU A 147 5.15 -18.37 -12.69
N GLY A 148 6.29 -18.16 -12.03
CA GLY A 148 7.58 -17.87 -12.64
C GLY A 148 7.75 -16.42 -13.08
N TYR A 149 7.02 -15.47 -12.47
CA TYR A 149 7.22 -14.03 -12.68
C TYR A 149 8.48 -13.54 -11.96
N HIS A 150 8.78 -14.12 -10.79
CA HIS A 150 9.95 -13.77 -9.98
C HIS A 150 10.97 -14.92 -9.97
N ARG A 151 11.46 -15.32 -11.14
CA ARG A 151 12.44 -16.43 -11.27
C ARG A 151 13.75 -16.22 -10.54
N HIS A 152 14.03 -14.97 -10.17
CA HIS A 152 15.19 -14.63 -9.37
C HIS A 152 14.96 -14.97 -7.90
N ILE A 153 13.72 -15.18 -7.44
CA ILE A 153 13.41 -15.66 -6.09
C ILE A 153 13.26 -17.18 -6.18
N ASP A 154 14.17 -17.90 -5.51
CA ASP A 154 14.17 -19.37 -5.51
C ASP A 154 13.21 -19.93 -4.47
N HIS A 155 13.12 -19.24 -3.33
CA HIS A 155 12.30 -19.68 -2.22
C HIS A 155 11.73 -18.48 -1.45
N PHE A 156 10.47 -18.60 -1.03
CA PHE A 156 9.78 -17.62 -0.20
C PHE A 156 8.79 -18.35 0.71
N GLU A 157 8.99 -18.17 2.00
CA GLU A 157 8.09 -18.65 3.04
C GLU A 157 8.04 -17.69 4.22
N TYR A 158 6.97 -17.81 5.00
CA TYR A 158 6.85 -17.11 6.27
C TYR A 158 6.16 -18.02 7.27
N GLU A 159 6.44 -17.77 8.54
CA GLU A 159 5.77 -18.43 9.65
C GLU A 159 5.36 -17.41 10.71
N ILE A 160 4.28 -17.73 11.44
CA ILE A 160 3.87 -16.99 12.63
C ILE A 160 4.58 -17.62 13.81
N LEU A 161 5.55 -16.92 14.38
CA LEU A 161 6.30 -17.39 15.55
C LEU A 161 5.40 -17.43 16.79
N PHE A 162 4.61 -16.37 16.99
CA PHE A 162 3.60 -16.30 18.04
C PHE A 162 2.66 -15.12 17.82
N GLU A 163 1.52 -15.16 18.51
CA GLU A 163 0.61 -14.03 18.67
C GLU A 163 0.35 -13.72 20.14
N TYR A 164 -0.01 -12.47 20.42
CA TYR A 164 -0.47 -12.03 21.74
C TYR A 164 -1.38 -10.81 21.65
N LYS A 165 -2.22 -10.65 22.67
CA LYS A 165 -3.18 -9.54 22.77
C LYS A 165 -2.72 -8.52 23.81
N THR A 166 -2.73 -7.23 23.46
CA THR A 166 -2.36 -6.15 24.38
C THR A 166 -3.23 -4.91 24.19
N GLU A 167 -3.33 -4.08 25.23
CA GLU A 167 -3.83 -2.71 25.12
C GLU A 167 -2.82 -1.86 24.31
N VAL A 168 -3.36 -1.05 23.41
CA VAL A 168 -2.65 -0.14 22.51
C VAL A 168 -3.12 1.29 22.76
N TYR A 169 -2.17 2.20 22.86
CA TYR A 169 -2.38 3.64 22.92
C TYR A 169 -1.87 4.25 21.63
N GLU A 170 -2.77 4.72 20.76
CA GLU A 170 -2.42 5.29 19.45
C GLU A 170 -2.76 6.77 19.42
N VAL A 171 -1.80 7.62 19.05
CA VAL A 171 -2.10 9.04 18.84
C VAL A 171 -3.01 9.19 17.63
N LYS A 172 -4.07 9.99 17.78
CA LYS A 172 -4.97 10.27 16.66
C LYS A 172 -4.20 11.02 15.59
N ASP A 173 -4.44 10.65 14.34
CA ASP A 173 -3.75 11.22 13.18
C ASP A 173 -3.81 12.75 13.12
N ARG A 174 -4.91 13.36 13.58
CA ARG A 174 -5.06 14.83 13.66
C ARG A 174 -3.94 15.49 14.46
N TYR A 175 -3.45 14.85 15.51
CA TYR A 175 -2.45 15.40 16.44
C TYR A 175 -1.03 14.90 16.18
N LEU A 176 -0.88 13.82 15.41
CA LEU A 176 0.40 13.25 15.02
C LEU A 176 1.25 14.26 14.23
N ASP A 177 2.54 14.37 14.56
CA ASP A 177 3.56 15.17 13.86
C ASP A 177 3.35 16.69 13.84
N ILE A 178 2.34 17.21 14.56
CA ILE A 178 1.96 18.63 14.51
C ILE A 178 2.02 19.34 15.85
N ILE A 179 1.89 18.61 16.96
CA ILE A 179 2.00 19.17 18.31
C ILE A 179 3.37 18.81 18.88
N GLU A 180 4.15 19.84 19.21
CA GLU A 180 5.31 19.74 20.09
C GLU A 180 4.96 20.40 21.44
N LEU A 181 5.46 19.83 22.53
CA LEU A 181 5.16 20.31 23.87
C LEU A 181 6.39 20.98 24.49
N SER A 182 6.16 22.11 25.15
CA SER A 182 7.13 22.73 26.06
C SER A 182 6.51 22.94 27.43
N TYR A 183 7.26 22.61 28.49
CA TYR A 183 6.81 22.88 29.85
C TYR A 183 7.23 24.29 30.27
N ASN A 184 6.28 25.04 30.82
CA ASN A 184 6.51 26.37 31.37
C ASN A 184 6.42 26.32 32.90
N PRO A 185 7.57 26.33 33.62
CA PRO A 185 7.59 26.23 35.07
C PRO A 185 6.95 27.41 35.79
N GLY A 186 6.83 28.57 35.13
CA GLY A 186 6.27 29.78 35.72
C GLY A 186 4.76 29.72 35.87
N SER A 187 4.08 29.03 34.95
CA SER A 187 2.62 28.85 34.90
C SER A 187 2.18 27.41 35.18
N ASP A 188 3.13 26.49 35.39
CA ASP A 188 2.89 25.04 35.52
C ASP A 188 2.01 24.51 34.36
N SER A 189 2.33 24.95 33.13
CA SER A 189 1.57 24.64 31.92
C SER A 189 2.41 23.89 30.90
N TYR A 190 1.72 23.11 30.07
CA TYR A 190 2.32 22.46 28.90
C TYR A 190 1.86 23.22 27.67
N ASP A 191 2.71 24.12 27.19
CA ASP A 191 2.39 24.97 26.07
C ASP A 191 2.48 24.15 24.77
N ILE A 192 1.47 24.30 23.91
CA ILE A 192 1.43 23.65 22.60
C ILE A 192 2.16 24.53 21.58
N ILE A 193 3.14 23.93 20.91
CA ILE A 193 3.82 24.48 19.74
C ILE A 193 3.35 23.70 18.51
N ILE A 194 2.71 24.41 17.59
CA ILE A 194 2.33 23.87 16.28
C ILE A 194 3.54 23.91 15.37
N VAL A 195 3.85 22.77 14.75
CA VAL A 195 5.01 22.59 13.89
C VAL A 195 4.63 22.05 12.52
N GLU A 196 5.48 22.31 11.53
CA GLU A 196 5.49 21.53 10.29
C GLU A 196 6.10 20.15 10.55
N PRO A 197 5.66 19.13 9.80
CA PRO A 197 6.27 17.81 9.85
C PRO A 197 7.74 17.89 9.42
N ILE A 198 8.58 17.00 9.97
CA ILE A 198 9.97 16.91 9.52
C ILE A 198 9.98 16.26 8.14
N ILE A 199 10.40 17.01 7.12
CA ILE A 199 10.73 16.46 5.80
C ILE A 199 12.26 16.38 5.71
N ASN A 200 12.83 15.22 6.03
CA ASN A 200 14.28 15.01 5.82
C ASN A 200 14.52 14.64 4.35
N GLU A 201 14.71 15.65 3.49
CA GLU A 201 14.92 15.43 2.05
C GLU A 201 16.31 14.89 1.66
N SER A 202 17.25 14.63 2.58
CA SER A 202 18.56 14.11 2.19
C SER A 202 19.29 13.28 3.25
N LYS A 203 20.00 12.23 2.80
CA LYS A 203 20.74 11.28 3.64
C LYS A 203 22.03 11.84 4.29
N ALA A 204 22.37 13.13 4.16
CA ALA A 204 23.72 13.62 4.48
C ALA A 204 23.81 15.05 5.08
N GLY A 205 22.76 15.57 5.72
CA GLY A 205 22.82 16.85 6.44
C GLY A 205 22.42 16.71 7.91
N PRO A 206 22.90 17.60 8.81
CA PRO A 206 22.31 17.72 10.14
C PRO A 206 20.82 18.02 9.98
N SER A 207 19.98 17.26 10.68
CA SER A 207 18.53 17.47 10.68
C SER A 207 18.22 18.94 10.99
N LYS A 208 17.64 19.66 10.03
CA LYS A 208 17.06 20.98 10.33
C LYS A 208 15.96 20.76 11.36
N GLY A 209 15.94 21.56 12.42
CA GLY A 209 14.87 21.51 13.42
C GLY A 209 13.49 21.70 12.78
N ARG A 210 12.44 21.18 13.44
CA ARG A 210 11.05 21.37 13.01
C ARG A 210 10.74 22.86 12.84
N LYS A 211 10.11 23.23 11.72
CA LYS A 211 9.67 24.62 11.52
C LYS A 211 8.46 24.87 12.42
N ILE A 212 8.60 25.82 13.33
CA ILE A 212 7.50 26.26 14.19
C ILE A 212 6.55 27.11 13.34
N LEU A 213 5.29 26.68 13.28
CA LEU A 213 4.20 27.42 12.64
C LEU A 213 3.57 28.42 13.59
N ARG A 214 3.29 27.98 14.83
CA ARG A 214 2.58 28.79 15.82
C ARG A 214 2.95 28.33 17.21
N LYS A 215 3.18 29.26 18.13
CA LYS A 215 3.12 28.99 19.56
C LYS A 215 1.73 29.38 20.04
N THR A 216 1.09 28.53 20.83
CA THR A 216 -0.26 28.78 21.32
C THR A 216 -0.23 29.09 22.82
N ASP A 217 -1.19 29.88 23.28
CA ASP A 217 -1.42 30.12 24.71
C ASP A 217 -2.30 29.03 25.34
N ILE A 218 -2.56 27.93 24.60
CA ILE A 218 -3.42 26.83 25.03
C ILE A 218 -2.58 25.83 25.82
N ASN A 219 -3.07 25.44 26.99
CA ASN A 219 -2.46 24.37 27.76
C ASN A 219 -2.86 23.02 27.16
N PHE A 220 -1.90 22.14 26.91
CA PHE A 220 -2.15 20.76 26.49
C PHE A 220 -3.08 20.01 27.44
N MET A 221 -3.10 20.38 28.71
CA MET A 221 -3.97 19.77 29.71
C MET A 221 -5.44 20.22 29.60
N ASP A 222 -5.75 21.23 28.79
CA ASP A 222 -7.13 21.66 28.50
C ASP A 222 -7.83 20.69 27.53
N GLY A 223 -7.06 19.82 26.87
CA GLY A 223 -7.58 18.74 26.02
C GLY A 223 -7.80 19.13 24.58
N SER A 224 -8.14 18.12 23.78
CA SER A 224 -8.12 18.19 22.32
C SER A 224 -9.11 19.22 21.76
N ALA A 225 -10.26 19.37 22.40
CA ALA A 225 -11.29 20.34 21.99
C ALA A 225 -10.78 21.80 22.00
N ALA A 226 -9.79 22.13 22.84
CA ALA A 226 -9.21 23.46 22.87
C ALA A 226 -8.31 23.72 21.65
N ILE A 227 -7.58 22.71 21.19
CA ILE A 227 -6.60 22.85 20.09
C ILE A 227 -7.20 22.59 18.70
N ASP A 228 -8.32 21.85 18.63
CA ASP A 228 -8.97 21.49 17.36
C ASP A 228 -9.20 22.68 16.41
N PRO A 229 -9.70 23.85 16.87
CA PRO A 229 -9.86 25.02 16.00
C PRO A 229 -8.55 25.50 15.37
N ILE A 230 -7.44 25.39 16.08
CA ILE A 230 -6.11 25.79 15.57
C ILE A 230 -5.63 24.77 14.54
N ILE A 231 -5.84 23.47 14.77
CA ILE A 231 -5.44 22.43 13.80
C ILE A 231 -6.26 22.54 12.51
N ASP A 232 -7.53 22.92 12.62
CA ASP A 232 -8.41 23.09 11.47
C ASP A 232 -7.95 24.20 10.52
N GLU A 233 -7.21 25.19 11.01
CA GLU A 233 -6.61 26.25 10.19
C GLU A 233 -5.39 25.77 9.38
N ILE A 234 -4.84 24.58 9.68
CA ILE A 234 -3.57 24.13 9.12
C ILE A 234 -3.78 23.39 7.81
N GLU A 235 -3.43 24.08 6.71
CA GLU A 235 -3.64 23.62 5.33
C GLU A 235 -3.09 22.21 5.07
N TRP A 236 -1.84 21.91 5.46
CA TRP A 236 -1.25 20.60 5.19
C TRP A 236 -1.95 19.45 5.92
N LYS A 237 -2.59 19.71 7.07
CA LYS A 237 -3.39 18.69 7.79
C LYS A 237 -4.75 18.44 7.14
N ARG A 238 -5.28 19.41 6.38
CA ARG A 238 -6.48 19.20 5.57
C ARG A 238 -6.20 18.27 4.40
N GLU A 239 -4.99 18.36 3.84
CA GLU A 239 -4.57 17.58 2.69
C GLU A 239 -3.98 16.21 3.07
N PHE A 240 -3.31 16.11 4.23
CA PHE A 240 -2.57 14.90 4.65
C PHE A 240 -2.81 14.54 6.12
N ILE A 241 -2.90 13.24 6.38
CA ILE A 241 -3.08 12.65 7.70
C ILE A 241 -1.76 12.73 8.51
N GLY A 242 -0.60 12.63 7.86
CA GLY A 242 0.72 12.75 8.51
C GLY A 242 1.89 12.53 7.53
N TYR A 243 3.11 12.72 8.03
CA TYR A 243 4.36 12.42 7.31
C TYR A 243 5.25 11.54 8.19
N THR A 244 5.20 10.22 7.99
CA THR A 244 6.07 9.31 8.75
C THR A 244 7.32 9.01 7.93
N ILE A 245 8.51 9.20 8.52
CA ILE A 245 9.77 8.77 7.89
C ILE A 245 10.08 7.34 8.34
N HIS A 246 9.90 6.36 7.46
CA HIS A 246 10.47 5.02 7.63
C HIS A 246 11.65 4.88 6.66
N ASN A 247 12.82 4.43 7.12
CA ASN A 247 14.03 4.23 6.28
C ASN A 247 14.53 5.45 5.47
N LYS A 248 14.36 6.68 5.98
CA LYS A 248 14.72 7.93 5.27
C LYS A 248 13.85 8.21 4.03
N GLU A 249 12.67 7.62 3.95
CA GLU A 249 11.66 7.90 2.93
C GLU A 249 10.39 8.41 3.64
N ALA A 250 9.88 9.59 3.22
CA ALA A 250 8.75 10.26 3.87
C ALA A 250 7.43 9.72 3.32
N TYR A 251 6.70 8.90 4.09
CA TYR A 251 5.35 8.46 3.73
C TYR A 251 4.34 9.57 4.03
N LYS A 252 3.82 10.20 2.97
CA LYS A 252 2.68 11.10 3.03
C LYS A 252 1.40 10.25 3.01
N ILE A 253 0.67 10.19 4.12
CA ILE A 253 -0.65 9.53 4.12
C ILE A 253 -1.68 10.55 3.63
N LEU A 254 -2.19 10.37 2.41
CA LEU A 254 -3.36 11.10 1.89
C LEU A 254 -4.61 10.70 2.69
N ASN A 255 -5.54 11.63 2.85
CA ASN A 255 -6.82 11.43 3.52
C ASN A 255 -7.52 10.12 3.08
N THR A 256 -7.90 9.26 4.03
CA THR A 256 -8.62 8.00 3.76
C THR A 256 -10.08 8.20 3.36
N ASN A 257 -10.59 9.44 3.40
CA ASN A 257 -11.89 9.75 2.81
C ASN A 257 -11.77 9.82 1.29
N THR A 258 -12.02 8.69 0.66
CA THR A 258 -12.18 8.49 -0.80
C THR A 258 -13.41 9.19 -1.38
N GLU A 259 -13.68 10.44 -1.02
CA GLU A 259 -14.72 11.23 -1.69
C GLU A 259 -14.27 12.69 -1.88
N SER A 260 -13.86 12.98 -3.12
CA SER A 260 -13.83 14.29 -3.79
C SER A 260 -12.65 15.29 -3.58
N ARG A 261 -11.78 15.31 -4.61
CA ARG A 261 -11.04 16.45 -5.25
C ARG A 261 -9.85 17.08 -4.47
N PRO A 262 -8.92 17.84 -5.12
CA PRO A 262 -8.65 18.08 -6.55
C PRO A 262 -7.30 17.49 -7.03
N GLU A 263 -7.05 17.52 -8.35
CA GLU A 263 -5.80 17.07 -8.98
C GLU A 263 -4.58 17.86 -8.48
N ILE A 264 -3.88 17.34 -7.47
CA ILE A 264 -2.51 17.77 -7.18
C ILE A 264 -1.61 16.90 -8.05
N LYS A 265 -0.96 17.53 -9.05
CA LYS A 265 0.17 16.95 -9.78
C LYS A 265 1.33 16.80 -8.80
N VAL A 266 1.38 15.69 -8.08
CA VAL A 266 2.57 15.26 -7.37
C VAL A 266 3.43 14.49 -8.37
N GLU A 267 4.52 15.10 -8.79
CA GLU A 267 5.59 14.39 -9.47
C GLU A 267 6.04 13.23 -8.58
N ASN A 268 5.91 12.02 -9.13
CA ASN A 268 6.37 10.77 -8.56
C ASN A 268 7.75 10.93 -7.92
N ASN A 269 7.93 10.36 -6.72
CA ASN A 269 8.70 9.13 -6.62
C ASN A 269 8.67 8.53 -5.20
N LYS A 270 8.35 7.23 -5.17
CA LYS A 270 8.87 6.18 -4.28
C LYS A 270 8.12 5.68 -3.05
N LEU A 271 6.93 6.18 -2.71
CA LEU A 271 6.27 5.75 -1.45
C LEU A 271 4.93 5.04 -1.60
N ASN A 272 4.70 4.49 -2.78
CA ASN A 272 3.65 3.53 -3.09
C ASN A 272 4.22 2.10 -3.28
N TYR A 273 5.48 1.87 -2.88
CA TYR A 273 6.30 0.77 -3.39
C TYR A 273 5.92 -0.65 -2.91
N LEU A 274 5.01 -0.84 -1.94
CA LEU A 274 4.62 -2.20 -1.51
C LEU A 274 3.16 -2.54 -1.78
N GLU A 275 2.23 -1.59 -1.58
CA GLU A 275 0.83 -1.81 -1.96
C GLU A 275 0.57 -1.64 -3.46
N ASN A 276 1.39 -0.86 -4.18
CA ASN A 276 1.22 -0.69 -5.63
C ASN A 276 2.19 -1.50 -6.49
N GLU A 277 3.28 -2.08 -5.99
CA GLU A 277 4.19 -2.88 -6.86
C GLU A 277 3.57 -4.20 -7.32
N ILE A 278 2.76 -4.85 -6.46
CA ILE A 278 2.01 -6.06 -6.86
C ILE A 278 0.89 -5.70 -7.84
N PHE A 279 0.27 -4.52 -7.70
CA PHE A 279 -0.68 -3.97 -8.68
C PHE A 279 0.00 -3.47 -9.95
N ASP A 280 1.28 -3.09 -9.91
CA ASP A 280 1.99 -2.49 -11.04
C ASP A 280 2.26 -3.52 -12.13
N ILE A 281 2.51 -4.79 -11.80
CA ILE A 281 2.73 -5.81 -12.85
C ILE A 281 1.45 -6.09 -13.65
N HIS A 282 0.29 -6.11 -12.97
CA HIS A 282 -1.01 -6.27 -13.63
C HIS A 282 -1.35 -5.06 -14.51
N ASN A 283 -1.10 -3.85 -14.00
CA ASN A 283 -1.30 -2.61 -14.75
C ASN A 283 -0.31 -2.48 -15.92
N LEU A 284 0.95 -2.84 -15.71
CA LEU A 284 1.99 -2.89 -16.72
C LEU A 284 1.63 -3.87 -17.82
N PHE A 285 1.24 -5.10 -17.48
CA PHE A 285 0.82 -6.10 -18.46
C PHE A 285 -0.47 -5.70 -19.18
N SER A 286 -1.42 -5.06 -18.49
CA SER A 286 -2.61 -4.51 -19.14
C SER A 286 -2.24 -3.43 -20.15
N ARG A 287 -1.36 -2.48 -19.81
CA ARG A 287 -0.87 -1.44 -20.74
C ARG A 287 -0.11 -2.02 -21.92
N ILE A 288 0.78 -2.99 -21.67
CA ILE A 288 1.52 -3.67 -22.75
C ILE A 288 0.54 -4.44 -23.65
N PHE A 289 -0.51 -5.02 -23.09
CA PHE A 289 -1.55 -5.69 -23.84
C PHE A 289 -2.36 -4.71 -24.70
N GLU A 290 -2.76 -3.56 -24.17
CA GLU A 290 -3.37 -2.46 -24.93
C GLU A 290 -2.50 -2.01 -26.10
N ASP A 291 -1.19 -1.81 -25.85
CA ASP A 291 -0.22 -1.43 -26.87
C ASP A 291 -0.10 -2.50 -27.95
N SER A 292 -0.04 -3.77 -27.56
CA SER A 292 0.03 -4.89 -28.49
C SER A 292 -1.23 -5.02 -29.35
N VAL A 293 -2.41 -4.72 -28.78
CA VAL A 293 -3.68 -4.67 -29.54
C VAL A 293 -3.68 -3.50 -30.51
N ALA A 294 -3.21 -2.32 -30.07
CA ALA A 294 -3.08 -1.15 -30.94
C ALA A 294 -2.11 -1.42 -32.10
N ASP A 295 -0.96 -2.03 -31.84
CA ASP A 295 0.01 -2.43 -32.87
C ASP A 295 -0.60 -3.40 -33.88
N TYR A 296 -1.29 -4.44 -33.41
CA TYR A 296 -2.01 -5.36 -34.29
C TYR A 296 -3.03 -4.63 -35.18
N LEU A 297 -3.78 -3.66 -34.63
CA LEU A 297 -4.76 -2.87 -35.39
C LEU A 297 -4.10 -1.91 -36.38
N ARG A 298 -2.92 -1.34 -36.07
CA ARG A 298 -2.14 -0.50 -36.99
C ARG A 298 -1.67 -1.27 -38.22
N GLU A 299 -1.35 -2.55 -38.05
CA GLU A 299 -1.01 -3.44 -39.17
C GLU A 299 -2.23 -3.84 -40.03
N LYS A 300 -3.45 -3.51 -39.59
CA LYS A 300 -4.69 -3.68 -40.38
C LYS A 300 -5.06 -2.38 -41.11
N GLU A 301 -6.17 -2.39 -41.85
CA GLU A 301 -6.65 -1.28 -42.69
C GLU A 301 -7.15 -0.03 -41.90
N TYR A 302 -6.68 0.20 -40.67
CA TYR A 302 -7.01 1.40 -39.90
C TYR A 302 -5.97 2.49 -40.13
N ASN A 303 -6.43 3.67 -40.58
CA ASN A 303 -5.58 4.81 -40.89
C ASN A 303 -5.05 5.52 -39.64
N ARG A 304 -5.77 5.40 -38.51
CA ARG A 304 -5.42 6.02 -37.24
C ARG A 304 -5.74 5.06 -36.11
N VAL A 305 -4.75 4.78 -35.26
CA VAL A 305 -4.91 3.95 -34.06
C VAL A 305 -4.22 4.64 -32.88
N ILE A 306 -4.98 4.90 -31.82
CA ILE A 306 -4.53 5.60 -30.63
C ILE A 306 -4.81 4.72 -29.41
N PRO A 307 -3.78 4.23 -28.69
CA PRO A 307 -3.96 3.64 -27.38
C PRO A 307 -4.25 4.73 -26.34
N ARG A 308 -5.04 4.39 -25.33
CA ARG A 308 -5.44 5.27 -24.21
C ARG A 308 -5.97 6.61 -24.71
N HIS A 309 -6.94 6.53 -25.61
CA HIS A 309 -7.54 7.70 -26.23
C HIS A 309 -8.46 8.41 -25.23
N LYS A 310 -7.98 9.54 -24.71
CA LYS A 310 -8.79 10.46 -23.92
C LYS A 310 -9.83 11.14 -24.80
N VAL A 311 -11.10 11.03 -24.40
CA VAL A 311 -12.22 11.73 -25.03
C VAL A 311 -12.85 12.63 -23.98
N ASP A 312 -13.05 13.90 -24.30
CA ASP A 312 -13.59 14.92 -23.36
C ASP A 312 -15.01 14.62 -22.84
N LEU A 313 -15.63 13.53 -23.28
CA LEU A 313 -17.00 13.15 -22.96
C LEU A 313 -17.11 12.23 -21.73
N PHE A 314 -15.99 11.73 -21.19
CA PHE A 314 -15.98 10.88 -20.00
C PHE A 314 -14.65 11.02 -19.23
N ASP A 315 -14.69 10.71 -17.93
CA ASP A 315 -13.54 10.83 -17.03
C ASP A 315 -12.52 9.67 -17.14
N SER A 316 -12.70 8.74 -18.10
CA SER A 316 -11.86 7.53 -18.25
C SER A 316 -11.45 7.25 -19.70
N ASP A 317 -10.17 6.95 -19.96
CA ASP A 317 -9.68 6.77 -21.34
C ASP A 317 -10.30 5.55 -22.04
N ILE A 318 -10.39 5.58 -23.38
CA ILE A 318 -10.65 4.37 -24.19
C ILE A 318 -9.32 3.66 -24.44
N ASP A 319 -9.24 2.38 -24.07
CA ASP A 319 -8.00 1.62 -24.10
C ASP A 319 -7.36 1.61 -25.50
N VAL A 320 -8.14 1.35 -26.56
CA VAL A 320 -7.69 1.51 -27.95
C VAL A 320 -8.79 2.10 -28.82
N TYR A 321 -8.49 3.20 -29.51
CA TYR A 321 -9.32 3.79 -30.54
C TYR A 321 -8.72 3.53 -31.92
N ALA A 322 -9.53 3.12 -32.89
CA ALA A 322 -9.10 3.00 -34.29
C ALA A 322 -10.11 3.61 -35.27
N GLU A 323 -9.62 4.13 -36.38
CA GLU A 323 -10.43 4.78 -37.42
C GLU A 323 -9.99 4.34 -38.81
N SER A 324 -10.95 3.94 -39.65
CA SER A 324 -10.70 3.52 -41.04
C SER A 324 -11.64 4.23 -42.00
N GLY A 325 -11.20 4.34 -43.25
CA GLY A 325 -11.99 4.86 -44.38
C GLY A 325 -11.77 6.35 -44.66
N SER A 326 -11.79 6.70 -45.95
CA SER A 326 -11.70 8.09 -46.45
C SER A 326 -13.06 8.67 -46.87
N ARG A 327 -14.10 7.82 -47.05
CA ARG A 327 -15.44 8.22 -47.51
C ARG A 327 -16.56 7.91 -46.50
N GLU A 328 -16.51 6.74 -45.84
CA GLU A 328 -17.33 6.43 -44.67
C GLU A 328 -16.41 6.23 -43.48
N ILE A 329 -16.48 7.14 -42.50
CA ILE A 329 -15.66 7.03 -41.30
C ILE A 329 -16.21 5.89 -40.45
N ARG A 330 -15.40 4.83 -40.30
CA ARG A 330 -15.67 3.73 -39.37
C ARG A 330 -14.78 3.87 -38.15
N LYS A 331 -15.39 4.01 -36.98
CA LYS A 331 -14.71 4.11 -35.70
C LYS A 331 -14.81 2.80 -34.94
N LEU A 332 -13.70 2.34 -34.41
CA LEU A 332 -13.62 1.20 -33.50
C LEU A 332 -13.21 1.73 -32.13
N TYR A 333 -14.00 1.39 -31.13
CA TYR A 333 -13.73 1.66 -29.73
C TYR A 333 -13.51 0.32 -29.03
N CYS A 334 -12.32 0.14 -28.47
CA CYS A 334 -11.89 -1.12 -27.89
C CYS A 334 -11.53 -0.90 -26.42
N GLU A 335 -12.13 -1.71 -25.56
CA GLU A 335 -11.68 -1.91 -24.18
C GLU A 335 -10.92 -3.23 -24.10
N CYS A 336 -9.78 -3.22 -23.44
CA CYS A 336 -8.90 -4.36 -23.28
C CYS A 336 -9.03 -4.90 -21.86
N LYS A 337 -9.32 -6.20 -21.73
CA LYS A 337 -9.31 -6.89 -20.44
C LYS A 337 -8.31 -8.03 -20.47
N PHE A 338 -7.12 -7.72 -19.97
CA PHE A 338 -6.07 -8.70 -19.79
C PHE A 338 -6.32 -9.55 -18.54
N ARG A 339 -6.22 -10.86 -18.70
CA ARG A 339 -6.22 -11.85 -17.62
C ARG A 339 -4.81 -12.40 -17.48
N VAL A 340 -4.16 -12.00 -16.39
CA VAL A 340 -2.83 -12.53 -16.01
C VAL A 340 -2.95 -14.02 -15.71
N TYR A 341 -4.01 -14.39 -14.98
CA TYR A 341 -4.33 -15.77 -14.58
C TYR A 341 -5.43 -16.37 -15.45
N ASP A 342 -5.65 -17.67 -15.33
CA ASP A 342 -6.68 -18.41 -16.07
C ASP A 342 -8.09 -18.15 -15.49
N GLN A 343 -8.51 -16.90 -15.56
CA GLN A 343 -9.77 -16.37 -15.04
C GLN A 343 -10.78 -16.14 -16.15
N GLU A 344 -12.05 -16.23 -15.80
CA GLU A 344 -13.16 -15.88 -16.68
C GLU A 344 -13.40 -14.37 -16.76
N LEU A 345 -14.12 -13.95 -17.80
CA LEU A 345 -14.73 -12.63 -17.83
C LEU A 345 -15.92 -12.59 -16.87
N THR A 346 -16.14 -11.44 -16.26
CA THR A 346 -17.28 -11.18 -15.38
C THR A 346 -18.20 -10.12 -16.00
N ASP A 347 -19.45 -10.08 -15.54
CA ASP A 347 -20.40 -9.07 -16.00
C ASP A 347 -19.89 -7.63 -15.75
N SER A 348 -19.09 -7.41 -14.69
CA SER A 348 -18.49 -6.12 -14.37
C SER A 348 -17.46 -5.65 -15.41
N ASP A 349 -16.80 -6.55 -16.14
CA ASP A 349 -15.86 -6.17 -17.20
C ASP A 349 -16.59 -5.45 -18.36
N LEU A 350 -17.88 -5.71 -18.54
CA LEU A 350 -18.69 -5.07 -19.58
C LEU A 350 -19.24 -3.71 -19.17
N ASN A 351 -19.36 -3.42 -17.87
CA ASN A 351 -20.00 -2.19 -17.40
C ASN A 351 -19.29 -0.93 -17.93
N GLN A 352 -17.96 -0.91 -17.89
CA GLN A 352 -17.16 0.22 -18.37
C GLN A 352 -17.40 0.50 -19.86
N ILE A 353 -17.39 -0.53 -20.71
CA ILE A 353 -17.62 -0.35 -22.15
C ILE A 353 -19.08 0.04 -22.43
N ILE A 354 -20.05 -0.50 -21.68
CA ILE A 354 -21.48 -0.19 -21.84
C ILE A 354 -21.76 1.29 -21.54
N GLU A 355 -21.19 1.84 -20.47
CA GLU A 355 -21.33 3.25 -20.13
C GLU A 355 -20.75 4.15 -21.22
N LYS A 356 -19.54 3.84 -21.69
CA LYS A 356 -18.88 4.56 -22.80
C LYS A 356 -19.70 4.49 -24.09
N ILE A 357 -20.26 3.32 -24.45
CA ILE A 357 -21.12 3.14 -25.63
C ILE A 357 -22.32 4.08 -25.62
N LYS A 358 -23.04 4.16 -24.49
CA LYS A 358 -24.23 5.02 -24.37
C LYS A 358 -23.88 6.48 -24.65
N ILE A 359 -22.75 6.95 -24.10
CA ILE A 359 -22.28 8.32 -24.30
C ILE A 359 -21.87 8.55 -25.76
N ILE A 360 -21.13 7.61 -26.37
CA ILE A 360 -20.65 7.72 -27.74
C ILE A 360 -21.82 7.73 -28.74
N GLU A 361 -22.78 6.81 -28.63
CA GLU A 361 -23.93 6.76 -29.53
C GLU A 361 -24.82 8.01 -29.41
N ASN A 362 -25.00 8.56 -28.21
CA ASN A 362 -25.76 9.80 -28.00
C ASN A 362 -25.13 11.03 -28.66
N ASN A 363 -23.80 11.04 -28.81
CA ASN A 363 -23.04 12.17 -29.38
C ASN A 363 -22.56 11.93 -30.81
N LYS A 364 -23.04 10.84 -31.45
CA LYS A 364 -22.55 10.40 -32.74
C LYS A 364 -23.09 11.26 -33.88
N LYS A 365 -22.17 11.74 -34.73
CA LYS A 365 -22.52 12.48 -35.96
C LYS A 365 -23.16 11.54 -36.99
N LYS A 366 -24.14 12.05 -37.74
CA LYS A 366 -24.76 11.32 -38.86
C LYS A 366 -23.68 10.93 -39.89
N GLY A 367 -23.74 9.68 -40.38
CA GLY A 367 -22.80 9.13 -41.37
C GLY A 367 -21.53 8.50 -40.79
N VAL A 368 -21.35 8.49 -39.46
CA VAL A 368 -20.28 7.74 -38.79
C VAL A 368 -20.81 6.37 -38.38
N SER A 369 -20.09 5.30 -38.70
CA SER A 369 -20.37 3.97 -38.15
C SER A 369 -19.41 3.69 -36.98
N SER A 370 -19.90 2.99 -35.97
CA SER A 370 -19.14 2.69 -34.75
C SER A 370 -19.23 1.21 -34.44
N GLU A 371 -18.09 0.62 -34.09
CA GLU A 371 -17.99 -0.73 -33.56
C GLU A 371 -17.38 -0.69 -32.16
N TYR A 372 -17.81 -1.62 -31.31
CA TYR A 372 -17.39 -1.71 -29.92
C TYR A 372 -16.87 -3.10 -29.63
N TRP A 373 -15.59 -3.19 -29.26
CA TRP A 373 -14.92 -4.45 -28.99
C TRP A 373 -14.50 -4.53 -27.52
N LEU A 374 -14.74 -5.69 -26.91
CA LEU A 374 -14.04 -6.09 -25.69
C LEU A 374 -12.97 -7.10 -26.11
N VAL A 375 -11.70 -6.71 -26.05
CA VAL A 375 -10.57 -7.57 -26.41
C VAL A 375 -9.98 -8.19 -25.15
N THR A 376 -9.84 -9.52 -25.13
CA THR A 376 -9.28 -10.25 -23.98
C THR A 376 -8.37 -11.39 -24.44
N ASN A 377 -7.49 -11.87 -23.56
CA ASN A 377 -6.67 -13.05 -23.77
C ASN A 377 -7.24 -14.32 -23.11
N THR A 378 -8.46 -14.28 -22.54
CA THR A 378 -9.15 -15.48 -22.01
C THR A 378 -10.24 -15.97 -22.97
N CYS A 379 -10.38 -17.29 -23.10
CA CYS A 379 -11.49 -17.92 -23.81
C CYS A 379 -12.64 -18.32 -22.87
N LYS A 380 -12.46 -18.16 -21.55
CA LYS A 380 -13.47 -18.44 -20.53
C LYS A 380 -14.47 -17.29 -20.45
N ILE A 381 -15.51 -17.37 -21.27
CA ILE A 381 -16.60 -16.39 -21.31
C ILE A 381 -17.90 -17.06 -20.84
N PRO A 382 -18.42 -16.69 -19.66
CA PRO A 382 -19.73 -17.14 -19.18
C PRO A 382 -20.87 -16.75 -20.14
N GLN A 383 -21.94 -17.53 -20.14
CA GLN A 383 -23.10 -17.25 -21.01
C GLN A 383 -23.77 -15.90 -20.68
N SER A 384 -23.79 -15.51 -19.39
CA SER A 384 -24.30 -14.19 -18.95
C SER A 384 -23.57 -13.04 -19.64
N VAL A 385 -22.24 -13.09 -19.67
CA VAL A 385 -21.38 -12.09 -20.33
C VAL A 385 -21.66 -12.04 -21.84
N LYS A 386 -21.83 -13.20 -22.50
CA LYS A 386 -22.19 -13.26 -23.93
C LYS A 386 -23.54 -12.61 -24.20
N ASP A 387 -24.53 -12.88 -23.34
CA ASP A 387 -25.88 -12.34 -23.50
C ASP A 387 -25.90 -10.82 -23.32
N ILE A 388 -25.21 -10.30 -22.29
CA ILE A 388 -25.06 -8.85 -22.05
C ILE A 388 -24.32 -8.17 -23.21
N ALA A 389 -23.21 -8.76 -23.69
CA ALA A 389 -22.46 -8.22 -24.82
C ALA A 389 -23.32 -8.16 -26.08
N LYS A 390 -24.09 -9.22 -26.37
CA LYS A 390 -25.02 -9.27 -27.50
C LYS A 390 -26.12 -8.23 -27.40
N GLN A 391 -26.72 -8.04 -26.22
CA GLN A 391 -27.73 -7.01 -25.97
C GLN A 391 -27.20 -5.59 -26.25
N ASN A 392 -25.92 -5.34 -25.93
CA ASN A 392 -25.28 -4.04 -26.08
C ASN A 392 -24.46 -3.90 -27.38
N LYS A 393 -24.56 -4.86 -28.31
CA LYS A 393 -23.82 -4.89 -29.59
C LYS A 393 -22.30 -4.80 -29.43
N ILE A 394 -21.76 -5.35 -28.34
CA ILE A 394 -20.33 -5.48 -28.09
C ILE A 394 -19.84 -6.79 -28.71
N LYS A 395 -18.77 -6.72 -29.51
CA LYS A 395 -18.09 -7.92 -30.02
C LYS A 395 -17.01 -8.33 -29.04
N ILE A 396 -17.05 -9.56 -28.53
CA ILE A 396 -15.96 -10.06 -27.68
C ILE A 396 -14.93 -10.74 -28.56
N GLN A 397 -13.68 -10.31 -28.43
CA GLN A 397 -12.57 -10.70 -29.28
C GLN A 397 -11.47 -11.35 -28.44
N PHE A 398 -10.99 -12.50 -28.90
CA PHE A 398 -9.84 -13.19 -28.33
C PHE A 398 -8.55 -12.70 -28.98
N ALA A 399 -7.64 -12.16 -28.20
CA ALA A 399 -6.29 -11.82 -28.62
C ALA A 399 -5.34 -12.98 -28.29
N SER A 400 -4.80 -13.62 -29.32
CA SER A 400 -3.75 -14.62 -29.18
C SER A 400 -2.42 -13.92 -28.89
N ILE A 401 -1.90 -14.14 -27.69
CA ILE A 401 -0.60 -13.65 -27.22
C ILE A 401 0.43 -14.77 -27.32
N ASN A 402 1.71 -14.42 -27.55
CA ASN A 402 2.78 -15.41 -27.64
C ASN A 402 2.83 -16.30 -26.39
N ASN A 403 2.86 -17.62 -26.54
CA ASN A 403 2.83 -18.60 -25.43
C ASN A 403 3.89 -18.37 -24.32
N ASN A 404 4.96 -17.64 -24.63
CA ASN A 404 6.03 -17.29 -23.70
C ASN A 404 6.00 -15.84 -23.20
N TRP A 405 4.86 -15.13 -23.32
CA TRP A 405 4.71 -13.73 -22.86
C TRP A 405 5.07 -13.56 -21.37
N ARG A 406 4.83 -14.60 -20.54
CA ARG A 406 5.23 -14.63 -19.12
C ARG A 406 6.74 -14.74 -18.90
N ARG A 407 7.50 -15.19 -19.91
CA ARG A 407 8.90 -15.61 -19.81
C ARG A 407 9.87 -14.73 -20.61
N ARG A 408 9.38 -13.91 -21.54
CA ARG A 408 10.18 -13.04 -22.42
C ARG A 408 9.48 -11.70 -22.60
N ALA A 409 10.27 -10.64 -22.74
CA ALA A 409 9.79 -9.28 -23.04
C ALA A 409 9.15 -9.13 -24.45
N THR A 410 9.06 -10.20 -25.25
CA THR A 410 8.48 -10.19 -26.59
C THR A 410 6.96 -10.38 -26.52
N TRP A 411 6.28 -9.33 -26.07
CA TRP A 411 4.83 -9.22 -26.11
C TRP A 411 4.38 -8.86 -27.53
N SER A 412 3.46 -9.65 -28.07
CA SER A 412 2.79 -9.33 -29.33
C SER A 412 1.46 -10.07 -29.40
N VAL A 413 0.42 -9.36 -29.84
CA VAL A 413 -0.83 -9.96 -30.27
C VAL A 413 -0.68 -10.31 -31.75
N HIS A 414 -0.63 -11.61 -32.07
CA HIS A 414 -0.43 -12.06 -33.46
C HIS A 414 -1.76 -12.36 -34.17
N LYS A 415 -2.87 -12.44 -33.42
CA LYS A 415 -4.20 -12.72 -33.96
C LYS A 415 -5.27 -12.18 -33.03
N ILE A 416 -6.31 -11.56 -33.60
CA ILE A 416 -7.54 -11.21 -32.89
C ILE A 416 -8.71 -11.90 -33.60
N GLU A 417 -9.50 -12.70 -32.87
CA GLU A 417 -10.63 -13.46 -33.40
C GLU A 417 -11.91 -13.24 -32.61
N LYS A 418 -13.05 -13.17 -33.32
CA LYS A 418 -14.34 -13.02 -32.66
C LYS A 418 -14.74 -14.30 -31.94
N ILE A 419 -15.08 -14.21 -30.66
CA ILE A 419 -15.50 -15.35 -29.83
C ILE A 419 -16.89 -15.20 -29.20
N ALA A 420 -17.50 -14.00 -29.24
CA ALA A 420 -18.93 -13.79 -28.99
C ALA A 420 -19.47 -12.59 -29.77
#